data_AF-A0A941LHZ3-F1
#
_entry.id   AF-A0A941LHZ3-F1
#
_cell.length_a   1.000
_cell.length_b   1.000
_cell.length_c   1.000
_cell.angle_alpha   90.00
_cell.angle_beta   90.00
_cell.angle_gamma   90.00
#
_symmetry.space_group_name_H-M   'P 1'
#
loop_
_entity.id
_entity.type
_entity.pdbx_description
1 polymer ?
#
loop_
_entity_poly.entity_id
_entity_poly.type
_entity_poly.pdbx_seq_one_letter_code
_entity_poly.pdbx_strand_id
1 'polypeptide(L)'
;MNRFIYLRPHKRQRMTVSLPAELLERMRDAAYWTSGTTMAGLISSAMEDLLHNLETQNGRPFSPRLQDLKPGRPRANKAIHTPVSENIQSVSG
;
A
#
# COMPACT_ATOMS: atom_id res chain seq x y z
N MET A 1 -1.31 15.23 40.06
CA MET A 1 -2.14 14.89 38.88
C MET A 1 -1.31 14.02 37.95
N ASN A 2 -1.48 12.70 37.98
CA ASN A 2 -0.73 11.79 37.10
C ASN A 2 -1.55 11.52 35.84
N ARG A 3 -1.12 12.12 34.73
CA ARG A 3 -1.71 11.88 33.40
C ARG A 3 -1.12 10.59 32.86
N PHE A 4 -1.73 9.46 33.18
CA PHE A 4 -1.45 8.21 32.50
C PHE A 4 -1.91 8.38 31.05
N ILE A 5 -0.96 8.64 30.14
CA ILE A 5 -1.21 8.56 28.71
C ILE A 5 -1.42 7.07 28.44
N TYR A 6 -2.69 6.69 28.25
CA TYR A 6 -3.05 5.39 27.71
C TYR A 6 -2.48 5.33 26.28
N LEU A 7 -1.23 4.90 26.14
CA LEU A 7 -0.68 4.43 24.89
C LEU A 7 -1.52 3.22 24.49
N ARG A 8 -2.58 3.43 23.69
CA ARG A 8 -3.23 2.32 23.00
C ARG A 8 -2.10 1.58 22.29
N PRO A 9 -1.93 0.27 22.49
CA PRO A 9 -0.95 -0.48 21.73
C PRO A 9 -1.37 -0.38 20.26
N HIS A 10 -0.68 0.44 19.48
CA HIS A 10 -0.76 0.40 18.02
C HIS A 10 -0.32 -1.00 17.62
N LYS A 11 -1.29 -1.87 17.31
CA LYS A 11 -1.03 -3.26 16.94
C LYS A 11 -0.26 -3.25 15.62
N ARG A 12 1.07 -3.36 15.70
CA ARG A 12 1.93 -3.48 14.52
C ARG A 12 1.78 -4.87 13.93
N GLN A 13 1.58 -4.94 12.62
CA GLN A 13 1.53 -6.20 11.89
C GLN A 13 2.80 -6.36 11.04
N ARG A 14 3.42 -7.55 11.09
CA ARG A 14 4.59 -7.85 10.26
C ARG A 14 4.16 -8.12 8.83
N MET A 15 4.79 -7.44 7.89
CA MET A 15 4.66 -7.64 6.45
C MET A 15 6.04 -7.91 5.87
N THR A 16 6.17 -8.97 5.06
CA THR A 16 7.39 -9.29 4.33
C THR A 16 7.11 -9.07 2.84
N VAL A 17 7.94 -8.27 2.19
CA VAL A 17 7.88 -8.02 0.74
C VAL A 17 9.25 -8.19 0.12
N SER A 18 9.28 -8.51 -1.17
CA SER A 18 10.51 -8.50 -1.97
C SER A 18 10.58 -7.19 -2.74
N LEU A 19 11.69 -6.47 -2.60
CA LEU A 19 11.97 -5.21 -3.28
C LEU A 19 13.25 -5.35 -4.11
N PRO A 20 13.45 -4.51 -5.16
CA PRO A 20 14.73 -4.44 -5.85
C PRO A 20 15.89 -4.19 -4.88
N ALA A 21 17.00 -4.90 -5.06
CA ALA A 21 18.14 -4.84 -4.15
C ALA A 21 18.71 -3.41 -4.02
N GLU A 22 18.85 -2.70 -5.15
CA GLU A 22 19.35 -1.33 -5.18
C GLU A 22 18.46 -0.34 -4.41
N LEU A 23 17.13 -0.54 -4.50
CA LEU A 23 16.20 0.28 -3.73
C LEU A 23 16.36 0.02 -2.24
N LEU A 24 16.51 -1.26 -1.85
CA LEU A 24 16.69 -1.65 -0.46
C LEU A 24 17.97 -1.05 0.13
N GLU A 25 19.09 -1.06 -0.61
CA GLU A 25 20.34 -0.42 -0.16
C GLU A 25 20.16 1.10 0.02
N ARG A 26 19.58 1.79 -0.95
CA ARG A 26 19.31 3.24 -0.82
C ARG A 26 18.42 3.57 0.38
N MET A 27 17.44 2.73 0.68
CA MET A 27 16.59 2.92 1.86
C MET A 27 17.37 2.68 3.16
N ARG A 28 18.36 1.77 3.17
CA ARG A 28 19.25 1.58 4.33
C ARG A 28 20.14 2.79 4.54
N ASP A 29 20.70 3.33 3.46
CA ASP A 29 21.50 4.56 3.51
C ASP A 29 20.66 5.71 4.07
N ALA A 30 19.43 5.89 3.56
CA ALA A 30 18.52 6.93 4.05
C ALA A 30 18.20 6.78 5.55
N ALA A 31 17.92 5.56 6.00
CA ALA A 31 17.67 5.29 7.42
C ALA A 31 18.93 5.49 8.28
N TYR A 32 20.11 5.21 7.75
CA TYR A 32 21.38 5.40 8.44
C TYR A 32 21.69 6.89 8.65
N TRP A 33 21.53 7.71 7.61
CA TRP A 33 21.85 9.14 7.65
C TRP A 33 20.76 10.00 8.33
N THR A 34 19.53 9.51 8.39
CA THR A 34 18.40 10.26 8.96
C THR A 34 18.20 9.90 10.43
N SER A 35 18.61 10.80 11.33
CA SER A 35 18.47 10.60 12.78
C SER A 35 17.01 10.36 13.18
N GLY A 36 16.77 9.35 14.00
CA GLY A 36 15.44 9.01 14.53
C GLY A 36 14.50 8.32 13.53
N THR A 37 14.97 8.04 12.32
CA THR A 37 14.18 7.34 11.29
C THR A 37 14.55 5.87 11.25
N THR A 38 13.55 5.00 11.07
CA THR A 38 13.75 3.55 10.91
C THR A 38 13.29 3.12 9.53
N MET A 39 13.80 2.00 9.02
CA MET A 39 13.33 1.41 7.77
C MET A 39 11.80 1.22 7.76
N ALA A 40 11.25 0.73 8.88
CA ALA A 40 9.81 0.58 9.04
C ALA A 40 9.09 1.93 9.01
N GLY A 41 9.63 2.96 9.66
CA GLY A 41 9.08 4.32 9.63
C GLY A 41 9.08 4.94 8.23
N LEU A 42 10.17 4.78 7.47
CA LEU A 42 10.25 5.23 6.07
C LEU A 42 9.17 4.57 5.21
N ILE A 43 9.04 3.24 5.31
CA ILE A 43 8.05 2.48 4.55
C ILE A 43 6.64 2.90 4.96
N SER A 44 6.34 2.99 6.26
CA SER A 44 5.03 3.40 6.75
C SER A 44 4.64 4.78 6.24
N SER A 45 5.51 5.79 6.40
CA SER A 45 5.24 7.15 5.92
C SER A 45 5.01 7.19 4.42
N ALA A 46 5.88 6.56 3.62
CA ALA A 46 5.74 6.57 2.17
C ALA A 46 4.46 5.87 1.69
N MET A 47 4.04 4.80 2.38
CA MET A 47 2.79 4.10 2.06
C MET A 47 1.56 4.90 2.48
N GLU A 48 1.59 5.60 3.61
CA GLU A 48 0.52 6.49 4.05
C GLU A 48 0.33 7.66 3.07
N ASP A 49 1.41 8.31 2.66
CA ASP A 49 1.38 9.40 1.69
C ASP A 49 0.84 8.92 0.33
N LEU A 50 1.32 7.77 -0.15
CA LEU A 50 0.83 7.17 -1.39
C LEU A 50 -0.65 6.82 -1.31
N LEU A 51 -1.09 6.21 -0.21
CA LEU A 51 -2.49 5.82 -0.02
C LEU A 51 -3.39 7.06 0.05
N HIS A 52 -2.98 8.09 0.78
CA HIS A 52 -3.70 9.35 0.86
C HIS A 52 -3.89 10.00 -0.53
N ASN A 53 -2.84 9.97 -1.36
CA ASN A 53 -2.92 10.46 -2.73
C ASN A 53 -3.92 9.65 -3.58
N LEU A 54 -3.93 8.33 -3.44
CA LEU A 54 -4.89 7.45 -4.14
C LEU A 54 -6.33 7.70 -3.68
N GLU A 55 -6.55 7.86 -2.37
CA GLU A 55 -7.87 8.16 -1.82
C GLU A 55 -8.39 9.53 -2.25
N THR A 56 -7.49 10.52 -2.32
CA THR A 56 -7.79 11.86 -2.84
C THR A 56 -8.20 11.80 -4.31
N GLN A 57 -7.47 11.05 -5.14
CA GLN A 57 -7.82 10.84 -6.55
C GLN A 57 -9.14 10.07 -6.72
N ASN A 58 -9.43 9.13 -5.82
CA ASN A 58 -10.70 8.40 -5.77
C ASN A 58 -11.86 9.25 -5.22
N GLY A 59 -11.58 10.45 -4.67
CA GLY A 59 -12.54 11.36 -4.05
C GLY A 59 -13.06 10.90 -2.68
N ARG A 60 -12.59 9.75 -2.18
CA ARG A 60 -12.96 9.16 -0.90
C ARG A 60 -12.00 8.04 -0.49
N PRO A 61 -11.91 7.70 0.80
CA PRO A 61 -11.23 6.49 1.26
C PRO A 61 -11.77 5.21 0.61
N PHE A 62 -10.92 4.21 0.46
CA PHE A 62 -11.34 2.91 -0.07
C PHE A 62 -12.30 2.23 0.92
N SER A 63 -13.41 1.68 0.40
CA SER A 63 -14.33 0.91 1.23
C SER A 63 -13.68 -0.38 1.74
N PRO A 64 -14.00 -0.84 2.96
CA PRO A 64 -13.50 -2.11 3.47
C PRO A 64 -13.79 -3.26 2.49
N ARG A 65 -12.86 -4.21 2.38
CA ARG A 65 -13.03 -5.40 1.54
C ARG A 65 -14.29 -6.17 1.96
N LEU A 66 -15.08 -6.62 0.98
CA LEU A 66 -16.31 -7.40 1.21
C LEU A 66 -16.03 -8.82 1.72
N GLN A 67 -14.80 -9.31 1.53
CA GLN A 67 -14.35 -10.63 1.95
C GLN A 67 -12.86 -10.61 2.28
N ASP A 68 -12.41 -11.52 3.13
CA ASP A 68 -10.99 -11.64 3.44
C ASP A 68 -10.17 -12.07 2.22
N LEU A 69 -8.93 -11.57 2.16
CA LEU A 69 -7.98 -12.00 1.16
C LEU A 69 -7.64 -13.47 1.41
N LYS A 70 -7.90 -14.33 0.43
CA LYS A 70 -7.46 -15.73 0.50
C LYS A 70 -5.93 -15.74 0.60
N PRO A 71 -5.35 -16.34 1.65
CA PRO A 71 -3.90 -16.41 1.77
C PRO A 71 -3.33 -17.28 0.64
N GLY A 72 -2.45 -16.71 -0.18
CA GLY A 72 -1.79 -17.42 -1.26
C GLY A 72 -1.04 -16.50 -2.20
N ARG A 73 0.07 -17.00 -2.77
CA ARG A 73 0.71 -16.37 -3.93
C ARG A 73 -0.32 -16.36 -5.07
N PRO A 74 -0.58 -15.22 -5.74
CA PRO A 74 -1.33 -15.25 -6.98
C PRO A 74 -0.69 -16.30 -7.88
N ARG A 75 -1.42 -17.36 -8.24
CA ARG A 75 -1.00 -18.17 -9.38
C ARG A 75 -0.90 -17.17 -10.51
N ALA A 76 0.23 -17.11 -11.20
CA ALA A 76 0.44 -16.22 -12.33
C ALA A 76 -0.57 -16.60 -13.43
N ASN A 77 -1.81 -16.17 -13.28
CA ASN A 77 -2.75 -16.14 -14.36
C ASN A 77 -2.36 -14.89 -15.12
N LYS A 78 -1.73 -15.10 -16.28
CA LYS A 78 -1.36 -14.06 -17.22
C LYS A 78 -2.65 -13.33 -17.59
N ALA A 79 -3.00 -12.30 -16.82
CA ALA A 79 -4.16 -11.47 -17.09
C ALA A 79 -3.82 -10.76 -18.40
N ILE A 80 -4.39 -11.29 -19.48
CA ILE A 80 -4.46 -10.64 -20.78
C ILE A 80 -5.11 -9.28 -20.48
N HIS A 81 -4.35 -8.21 -20.70
CA HIS A 81 -4.88 -6.86 -20.75
C HIS A 81 -5.83 -6.81 -21.95
N THR A 82 -7.11 -7.13 -21.75
CA THR A 82 -8.14 -6.80 -22.72
C THR A 82 -8.59 -5.38 -22.38
N PRO A 83 -8.28 -4.37 -23.21
CA PRO A 83 -8.80 -3.02 -22.99
C PRO A 83 -10.33 -3.05 -23.06
N VAL A 84 -10.99 -2.63 -21.98
CA VAL A 84 -12.45 -2.54 -21.82
C VAL A 84 -12.98 -1.33 -22.60
N SER A 85 -12.74 -1.25 -23.91
CA SER A 85 -13.22 -0.13 -24.73
C SER A 85 -13.70 -0.47 -26.14
N GLU A 86 -13.81 -1.74 -26.54
CA GLU A 86 -14.27 -2.06 -27.91
C GLU A 86 -15.70 -2.61 -28.05
N ASN A 87 -16.49 -2.67 -26.97
CA ASN A 87 -17.91 -3.04 -27.09
C ASN A 87 -18.83 -1.85 -26.81
N ILE A 88 -18.82 -0.87 -27.71
CA ILE A 88 -19.99 -0.01 -27.94
C ILE A 88 -20.45 -0.32 -29.36
N GLN A 89 -21.40 -1.26 -29.50
CA GLN A 89 -22.13 -1.42 -30.75
C GLN A 89 -23.09 -0.25 -30.91
N SER A 90 -22.83 0.60 -31.89
CA SER A 90 -23.76 1.62 -32.36
C SER A 90 -24.99 0.94 -32.97
N VAL A 91 -26.14 1.07 -32.32
CA VAL A 91 -27.42 0.69 -32.94
C VAL A 91 -27.83 1.83 -33.86
N SER A 92 -27.94 1.58 -35.16
CA SER A 92 -28.61 2.45 -36.12
C SER A 92 -29.57 1.59 -36.93
N GLY A 93 -30.82 2.07 -37.03
CA GLY A 93 -31.97 1.35 -37.59
C GLY A 93 -32.06 1.36 -39.11
#